data_AF-A0A7R9S5N4-F1
#
_entry.id   AF-A0A7R9S5N4-F1
#
_cell.length_a   1.000
_cell.length_b   1.000
_cell.length_c   1.000
_cell.angle_alpha   90.00
_cell.angle_beta   90.00
_cell.angle_gamma   90.00
#
_symmetry.space_group_name_H-M   'P 1'
#
loop_
_entity.id
_entity.type
_entity.pdbx_description
1 polymer ?
#
loop_
_entity_poly.entity_id
_entity_poly.type
_entity_poly.pdbx_seq_one_letter_code
_entity_poly.pdbx_strand_id
1 'polypeptide(L)'
;ARLRGGRRHTVIDFDSQFDVPEGYIEMGNAGSTGFSRYTDWYARLRGDPTIPNAEEPIIFPADLGFSTPREERVMQMTEAEMESCMIPLDKRDYCAHFYRDYLVCEHKNYPRFSKCDHEKHLYAQCIHEDNVLRMKEYEREKRLLKKLHAAS
;
A
#
# COMPACT_ATOMS: atom_id res chain seq x y z
N ALA A 1 -35.92 1.94 22.93
CA ALA A 1 -35.62 3.31 22.47
C ALA A 1 -34.45 3.26 21.49
N ARG A 2 -34.50 4.06 20.41
CA ARG A 2 -33.70 3.96 19.17
C ARG A 2 -32.35 4.70 19.27
N LEU A 3 -31.36 4.25 18.49
CA LEU A 3 -29.97 4.74 18.33
C LEU A 3 -29.83 6.21 17.83
N ARG A 4 -28.71 6.90 18.20
CA ARG A 4 -27.68 7.53 17.33
C ARG A 4 -26.94 8.74 17.96
N GLY A 5 -25.63 8.86 17.68
CA GLY A 5 -25.00 10.15 17.34
C GLY A 5 -23.65 10.49 17.98
N GLY A 6 -22.54 10.17 17.30
CA GLY A 6 -21.21 10.71 17.57
C GLY A 6 -21.03 12.16 17.09
N ARG A 7 -20.01 12.87 17.61
CA ARG A 7 -19.58 14.18 17.11
C ARG A 7 -18.08 14.44 17.38
N ARG A 8 -17.34 14.51 16.26
CA ARG A 8 -16.15 15.31 15.90
C ARG A 8 -15.36 16.03 17.00
N HIS A 9 -14.05 15.80 17.04
CA HIS A 9 -13.06 16.81 17.43
C HIS A 9 -12.02 16.99 16.32
N THR A 10 -11.93 18.22 15.84
CA THR A 10 -10.84 18.79 15.03
C THR A 10 -9.73 19.27 15.96
N VAL A 11 -8.47 19.00 15.63
CA VAL A 11 -7.32 19.79 16.12
C VAL A 11 -6.44 20.09 14.92
N ILE A 12 -6.11 21.37 14.77
CA ILE A 12 -5.23 21.97 13.76
C ILE A 12 -3.85 22.19 14.42
N ASP A 13 -2.84 21.58 13.82
CA ASP A 13 -1.45 21.96 13.51
C ASP A 13 -0.50 22.65 14.53
N PHE A 14 0.70 22.06 14.68
CA PHE A 14 2.02 22.63 15.03
C PHE A 14 3.03 21.45 14.96
N ASP A 15 3.87 21.22 13.95
CA ASP A 15 4.85 22.09 13.31
C ASP A 15 4.92 21.88 11.79
N SER A 16 4.80 23.00 11.08
CA SER A 16 5.24 23.23 9.71
C SER A 16 6.77 23.11 9.60
N GLN A 17 7.29 22.27 8.69
CA GLN A 17 8.32 22.64 7.70
C GLN A 17 8.76 21.47 6.78
N PHE A 18 8.25 20.25 6.91
CA PHE A 18 8.66 19.15 6.03
C PHE A 18 7.53 18.13 5.82
N ASP A 19 6.43 18.58 5.20
CA ASP A 19 5.45 17.67 4.61
C ASP A 19 6.07 17.01 3.36
N VAL A 20 7.00 16.09 3.57
CA VAL A 20 7.19 15.01 2.61
C VAL A 20 6.01 14.08 2.85
N PRO A 21 5.14 13.85 1.87
CA PRO A 21 4.02 12.95 2.06
C PRO A 21 4.57 11.56 2.42
N GLU A 22 4.35 11.14 3.66
CA GLU A 22 4.56 9.78 4.17
C GLU A 22 3.50 8.85 3.54
N GLY A 23 3.68 8.65 2.24
CA GLY A 23 3.07 7.63 1.40
C GLY A 23 4.03 7.20 0.28
N TYR A 24 5.25 7.74 0.28
CA TYR A 24 6.34 7.31 -0.60
C TYR A 24 7.02 6.08 0.03
N ILE A 25 6.29 4.97 0.15
CA ILE A 25 6.95 3.66 0.14
C ILE A 25 7.75 3.65 -1.16
N GLU A 26 9.08 3.68 -1.02
CA GLU A 26 10.03 3.71 -2.11
C GLU A 26 9.58 2.73 -3.19
N MET A 27 8.99 3.26 -4.27
CA MET A 27 8.77 2.50 -5.48
C MET A 27 10.17 2.14 -5.97
N GLY A 28 10.62 0.95 -5.56
CA GLY A 28 11.93 0.41 -5.84
C GLY A 28 12.31 0.71 -7.27
N ASN A 29 13.54 1.18 -7.46
CA ASN A 29 14.15 1.45 -8.75
C ASN A 29 14.23 0.17 -9.59
N ALA A 30 13.11 -0.24 -10.17
CA ALA A 30 13.08 -1.13 -11.32
C ALA A 30 13.40 -0.26 -12.53
N GLY A 31 14.61 -0.43 -13.06
CA GLY A 31 15.13 0.34 -14.18
C GLY A 31 14.15 0.38 -15.37
N SER A 32 13.54 1.55 -15.57
CA SER A 32 13.29 2.15 -16.88
C SER A 32 12.92 3.62 -16.65
N THR A 33 13.88 4.50 -16.93
CA THR A 33 13.75 5.94 -17.22
C THR A 33 12.67 6.72 -16.44
N GLY A 34 13.07 7.67 -15.59
CA GLY A 34 12.18 8.63 -14.91
C GLY A 34 11.19 9.41 -15.79
N PHE A 35 11.30 9.32 -17.12
CA PHE A 35 10.38 9.83 -18.11
C PHE A 35 8.93 9.31 -17.96
N SER A 36 8.74 8.01 -17.69
CA SER A 36 7.40 7.41 -17.61
C SER A 36 6.60 7.89 -16.39
N ARG A 37 7.30 8.10 -15.26
CA ARG A 37 6.71 8.68 -14.03
C ARG A 37 6.30 10.14 -14.22
N TYR A 38 7.11 10.93 -14.92
CA TYR A 38 6.80 12.32 -15.25
C TYR A 38 5.56 12.41 -16.15
N THR A 39 5.45 11.61 -17.21
CA THR A 39 4.33 11.68 -18.15
C THR A 39 2.98 11.33 -17.51
N ASP A 40 2.93 10.34 -16.62
CA ASP A 40 1.68 10.00 -15.90
C ASP A 40 1.29 11.11 -14.91
N TRP A 41 2.26 11.69 -14.19
CA TRP A 41 2.02 12.84 -13.31
C TRP A 41 1.50 14.07 -14.10
N TYR A 42 2.13 14.42 -15.22
CA TYR A 42 1.68 15.52 -16.09
C TYR A 42 0.31 15.29 -16.70
N ALA A 43 -0.02 14.04 -17.01
CA ALA A 43 -1.33 13.72 -17.57
C ALA A 43 -2.43 13.72 -16.50
N ARG A 44 -2.12 13.34 -15.24
CA ARG A 44 -3.01 13.58 -14.09
C ARG A 44 -3.27 15.08 -13.87
N LEU A 45 -2.23 15.92 -13.90
CA LEU A 45 -2.39 17.38 -13.76
C LEU A 45 -3.26 18.00 -14.85
N ARG A 46 -3.30 17.39 -16.05
CA ARG A 46 -4.15 17.82 -17.17
C ARG A 46 -5.56 17.20 -17.12
N GLY A 47 -5.86 16.39 -16.11
CA GLY A 47 -7.17 15.74 -15.97
C GLY A 47 -7.46 14.71 -17.06
N ASP A 48 -6.43 13.98 -17.52
CA ASP A 48 -6.62 12.91 -18.50
C ASP A 48 -7.51 11.78 -17.93
N PRO A 49 -8.68 11.50 -18.51
CA PRO A 49 -9.62 10.51 -17.99
C PRO A 49 -9.12 9.06 -18.11
N THR A 50 -8.02 8.83 -18.85
CA THR A 50 -7.47 7.48 -19.06
C THR A 50 -6.49 7.05 -17.97
N ILE A 51 -6.13 7.95 -17.05
CA ILE A 51 -5.14 7.70 -16.00
C ILE A 51 -5.85 7.68 -14.64
N PRO A 52 -5.72 6.60 -13.87
CA PRO A 52 -6.37 6.53 -12.57
C PRO A 52 -5.73 7.48 -11.56
N ASN A 53 -6.58 8.09 -10.74
CA ASN A 53 -6.14 8.85 -9.59
C ASN A 53 -5.72 7.88 -8.47
N ALA A 54 -4.64 8.20 -7.75
CA ALA A 54 -4.11 7.35 -6.68
C ALA A 54 -4.90 7.48 -5.37
N GLU A 55 -5.56 8.62 -5.16
CA GLU A 55 -6.32 8.90 -3.93
C GLU A 55 -7.79 8.45 -4.03
N GLU A 56 -8.29 8.26 -5.25
CA GLU A 56 -9.65 7.84 -5.49
C GLU A 56 -9.78 6.31 -5.39
N PRO A 57 -10.93 5.81 -4.92
CA PRO A 57 -11.17 4.38 -4.89
C PRO A 57 -11.28 3.80 -6.32
N ILE A 58 -10.97 2.51 -6.43
CA ILE A 58 -11.06 1.76 -7.68
C ILE A 58 -12.50 1.81 -8.22
N ILE A 59 -12.65 2.18 -9.50
CA ILE A 59 -13.96 2.39 -10.13
C ILE A 59 -14.59 1.07 -10.59
N PHE A 60 -13.78 0.13 -11.10
CA PHE A 60 -14.25 -1.12 -11.69
C PHE A 60 -14.36 -2.25 -10.67
N PRO A 61 -15.41 -3.10 -10.74
CA PRO A 61 -15.56 -4.20 -9.79
C PRO A 61 -14.42 -5.21 -9.94
N ALA A 62 -14.03 -5.85 -8.84
CA ALA A 62 -12.87 -6.74 -8.77
C ALA A 62 -12.97 -7.93 -9.74
N ASP A 63 -14.18 -8.46 -9.96
CA ASP A 63 -14.42 -9.65 -10.79
C ASP A 63 -14.43 -9.36 -12.30
N LEU A 64 -14.48 -8.08 -12.70
CA LEU A 64 -14.57 -7.72 -14.11
C LEU A 64 -13.31 -8.18 -14.88
N GLY A 65 -13.52 -9.06 -15.85
CA GLY A 65 -12.48 -9.59 -16.74
C GLY A 65 -11.82 -10.88 -16.26
N PHE A 66 -12.25 -11.45 -15.15
CA PHE A 66 -11.78 -12.76 -14.67
C PHE A 66 -12.81 -13.85 -15.01
N SER A 67 -12.34 -15.01 -15.47
CA SER A 67 -13.19 -16.17 -15.76
C SER A 67 -13.60 -16.93 -14.50
N THR A 68 -12.79 -16.84 -13.46
CA THR A 68 -12.99 -17.45 -12.14
C THR A 68 -13.09 -16.36 -11.08
N PRO A 69 -13.80 -16.60 -9.96
CA PRO A 69 -13.82 -15.65 -8.85
C PRO A 69 -12.40 -15.43 -8.32
N ARG A 70 -12.08 -14.18 -7.97
CA ARG A 70 -10.77 -13.82 -7.41
C ARG A 70 -10.67 -14.34 -5.98
N GLU A 71 -9.57 -15.00 -5.66
CA GLU A 71 -9.29 -15.40 -4.28
C GLU A 71 -8.97 -14.17 -3.43
N GLU A 72 -9.61 -14.11 -2.26
CA GLU A 72 -9.36 -13.05 -1.28
C GLU A 72 -8.02 -13.29 -0.58
N ARG A 73 -7.33 -12.19 -0.26
CA ARG A 73 -6.06 -12.26 0.47
C ARG A 73 -6.32 -12.59 1.92
N VAL A 74 -5.64 -13.61 2.43
CA VAL A 74 -5.78 -14.05 3.82
C VAL A 74 -4.74 -13.35 4.69
N MET A 75 -5.20 -12.65 5.73
CA MET A 75 -4.32 -12.16 6.80
C MET A 75 -3.85 -13.34 7.65
N GLN A 76 -2.53 -13.52 7.77
CA GLN A 76 -1.95 -14.63 8.54
C GLN A 76 -1.88 -14.36 10.05
N MET A 77 -1.97 -13.10 10.47
CA MET A 77 -1.78 -12.66 11.85
C MET A 77 -3.06 -12.04 12.40
N THR A 78 -3.38 -12.31 13.66
CA THR A 78 -4.58 -11.76 14.32
C THR A 78 -4.32 -10.33 14.84
N GLU A 79 -5.38 -9.53 15.01
CA GLU A 79 -5.27 -8.15 15.51
C GLU A 79 -4.69 -8.08 16.92
N ALA A 80 -5.14 -8.98 17.81
CA ALA A 80 -4.63 -9.06 19.18
C ALA A 80 -3.12 -9.39 19.22
N GLU A 81 -2.64 -10.22 18.30
CA GLU A 81 -1.20 -10.49 18.17
C GLU A 81 -0.43 -9.25 17.72
N MET A 82 -0.97 -8.47 16.77
CA MET A 82 -0.31 -7.25 16.27
C MET A 82 -0.21 -6.17 17.35
N GLU A 83 -1.25 -6.06 18.19
CA GLU A 83 -1.24 -5.18 19.37
C GLU A 83 -0.24 -5.64 20.42
N SER A 84 -0.18 -6.95 20.69
CA SER A 84 0.75 -7.53 21.67
C SER A 84 2.22 -7.26 21.33
N CYS A 85 2.54 -7.24 20.04
CA CYS A 85 3.87 -6.96 19.51
C CYS A 85 4.15 -5.46 19.30
N MET A 86 3.21 -4.58 19.66
CA MET A 86 3.30 -3.12 19.47
C MET A 86 3.70 -2.72 18.04
N ILE A 87 3.12 -3.39 17.03
CA ILE A 87 3.38 -3.06 15.63
C ILE A 87 2.73 -1.70 15.30
N PRO A 88 3.48 -0.74 14.72
CA PRO A 88 2.92 0.57 14.32
C PRO A 88 1.87 0.40 13.22
N LEU A 89 0.88 1.29 13.19
CA LEU A 89 -0.28 1.17 12.30
C LEU A 89 0.12 1.02 10.83
N ASP A 90 1.13 1.76 10.39
CA ASP A 90 1.60 1.76 8.99
C ASP A 90 2.21 0.43 8.54
N LYS A 91 2.56 -0.45 9.50
CA LYS A 91 3.14 -1.77 9.22
C LYS A 91 2.18 -2.93 9.50
N ARG A 92 0.91 -2.64 9.78
CA ARG A 92 -0.15 -3.65 10.01
C ARG A 92 -0.79 -4.15 8.71
N ASP A 93 0.06 -4.36 7.70
CA ASP A 93 -0.34 -4.89 6.40
C ASP A 93 -0.39 -6.43 6.41
N TYR A 94 -0.80 -7.04 5.28
CA TYR A 94 -0.72 -8.50 5.05
C TYR A 94 0.65 -9.09 5.39
N CYS A 95 1.70 -8.28 5.33
CA CYS A 95 3.08 -8.65 5.63
C CYS A 95 3.49 -8.62 7.12
N ALA A 96 2.58 -8.27 8.04
CA ALA A 96 2.89 -8.05 9.46
C ALA A 96 3.51 -9.27 10.17
N HIS A 97 3.20 -10.48 9.72
CA HIS A 97 3.76 -11.72 10.27
C HIS A 97 5.29 -11.80 10.13
N PHE A 98 5.86 -11.36 9.01
CA PHE A 98 7.31 -11.29 8.85
C PHE A 98 7.94 -10.17 9.68
N TYR A 99 7.22 -9.05 9.86
CA TYR A 99 7.69 -7.94 10.69
C TYR A 99 7.80 -8.34 12.16
N ARG A 100 6.81 -9.10 12.67
CA ARG A 100 6.87 -9.69 14.00
C ARG A 100 8.12 -10.53 14.18
N ASP A 101 8.42 -11.42 13.24
CA ASP A 101 9.56 -12.33 13.34
C ASP A 101 10.87 -11.52 13.43
N TYR A 102 11.02 -10.50 12.58
CA TYR A 102 12.14 -9.55 12.63
C TYR A 102 12.30 -8.88 14.02
N LEU A 103 11.21 -8.39 14.62
CA LEU A 103 11.24 -7.80 15.97
C LEU A 103 11.70 -8.81 17.03
N VAL A 104 11.24 -10.06 16.92
CA VAL A 104 11.64 -11.14 17.83
C VAL A 104 13.15 -11.40 17.73
N CYS A 105 13.71 -11.39 16.53
CA CYS A 105 15.13 -11.56 16.30
C CYS A 105 15.97 -10.37 16.77
N GLU A 106 15.49 -9.13 16.59
CA GLU A 106 16.13 -7.94 17.16
C GLU A 106 16.23 -8.03 18.69
N HIS A 107 15.14 -8.40 19.36
CA HIS A 107 15.11 -8.54 20.81
C HIS A 107 16.04 -9.66 21.30
N LYS A 108 16.12 -10.79 20.58
CA LYS A 108 16.99 -11.92 20.95
C LYS A 108 18.48 -11.65 20.73
N ASN A 109 18.84 -10.90 19.69
CA ASN A 109 20.23 -10.72 19.27
C ASN A 109 20.82 -9.36 19.65
N TYR A 110 20.09 -8.51 20.38
CA TYR A 110 20.59 -7.22 20.85
C TYR A 110 21.93 -7.38 21.62
N PRO A 111 22.99 -6.62 21.30
CA PRO A 111 23.08 -5.44 20.40
C PRO A 111 23.51 -5.76 18.95
N ARG A 112 23.67 -7.04 18.57
CA ARG A 112 24.22 -7.46 17.28
C ARG A 112 23.13 -7.69 16.23
N PHE A 113 22.59 -6.59 15.71
CA PHE A 113 21.52 -6.59 14.70
C PHE A 113 21.89 -7.25 13.36
N SER A 114 23.19 -7.32 13.03
CA SER A 114 23.67 -7.92 11.77
C SER A 114 23.35 -9.41 11.60
N LYS A 115 22.86 -10.09 12.64
CA LYS A 115 22.43 -11.49 12.55
C LYS A 115 21.00 -11.64 12.01
N CYS A 116 20.27 -10.54 11.87
CA CYS A 116 18.86 -10.52 11.53
C CYS A 116 18.55 -10.24 10.05
N ASP A 117 19.58 -10.19 9.20
CA ASP A 117 19.44 -9.80 7.79
C ASP A 117 18.52 -10.73 7.00
N HIS A 118 18.46 -12.01 7.36
CA HIS A 118 17.57 -12.97 6.72
C HIS A 118 16.09 -12.62 6.93
N GLU A 119 15.68 -12.36 8.17
CA GLU A 119 14.29 -12.02 8.49
C GLU A 119 13.91 -10.65 7.93
N LYS A 120 14.85 -9.70 7.96
CA LYS A 120 14.69 -8.41 7.29
C LYS A 120 14.44 -8.57 5.78
N HIS A 121 15.19 -9.44 5.12
CA HIS A 121 15.02 -9.71 3.69
C HIS A 121 13.67 -10.38 3.39
N LEU A 122 13.23 -11.32 4.22
CA LEU A 122 11.91 -11.94 4.05
C LEU A 122 10.78 -10.92 4.15
N TYR A 123 10.84 -10.02 5.13
CA TYR A 123 9.89 -8.92 5.25
C TYR A 123 9.91 -8.00 4.02
N ALA A 124 11.10 -7.60 3.57
CA ALA A 124 11.26 -6.75 2.40
C ALA A 124 10.75 -7.41 1.11
N GLN A 125 10.97 -8.72 0.94
CA GLN A 125 10.46 -9.48 -0.20
C GLN A 125 8.93 -9.48 -0.22
N CYS A 126 8.31 -9.71 0.93
CA CYS A 126 6.86 -9.71 1.03
C CYS A 126 6.25 -8.32 0.76
N ILE A 127 6.88 -7.23 1.24
CA ILE A 127 6.47 -5.86 0.84
C ILE A 127 6.61 -5.65 -0.67
N HIS A 128 7.69 -6.15 -1.26
CA HIS A 128 7.90 -6.04 -2.71
C HIS A 128 6.80 -6.75 -3.49
N GLU A 129 6.45 -7.97 -3.10
CA GLU A 129 5.37 -8.75 -3.71
C GLU A 129 4.02 -8.04 -3.57
N ASP A 130 3.73 -7.44 -2.41
CA ASP A 130 2.51 -6.64 -2.21
C ASP A 130 2.47 -5.40 -3.11
N ASN A 131 3.59 -4.68 -3.23
CA ASN A 131 3.71 -3.55 -4.15
C ASN A 131 3.51 -3.96 -5.60
N VAL A 132 4.05 -5.11 -6.02
CA VAL A 132 3.81 -5.66 -7.37
C VAL A 132 2.32 -5.92 -7.59
N LEU A 133 1.59 -6.39 -6.58
CA LEU A 133 0.14 -6.55 -6.69
C LEU A 133 -0.60 -5.21 -6.82
N ARG A 134 -0.24 -4.20 -6.03
CA ARG A 134 -0.81 -2.83 -6.14
C ARG A 134 -0.56 -2.23 -7.52
N MET A 135 0.63 -2.43 -8.09
CA MET A 135 0.96 -1.98 -9.45
C MET A 135 0.11 -2.69 -10.53
N LYS A 136 -0.16 -3.99 -10.37
CA LYS A 136 -1.05 -4.72 -11.28
C LYS A 136 -2.48 -4.18 -11.24
N GLU A 137 -2.96 -3.77 -10.07
CA GLU A 137 -4.29 -3.17 -9.92
C GLU A 137 -4.37 -1.80 -10.60
N TYR A 138 -3.35 -0.96 -10.43
CA TYR A 138 -3.23 0.32 -11.14
C TYR A 138 -3.23 0.16 -12.66
N GLU A 139 -2.40 -0.75 -13.19
CA GLU A 139 -2.36 -1.00 -14.64
C GLU A 139 -3.67 -1.56 -15.18
N ARG A 140 -4.33 -2.43 -14.41
CA ARG A 140 -5.64 -2.99 -14.77
C ARG A 140 -6.64 -1.85 -14.95
N GLU A 141 -6.76 -0.97 -13.96
CA GLU A 141 -7.69 0.15 -14.01
C GLU A 141 -7.38 1.10 -15.18
N LYS A 142 -6.11 1.46 -15.36
CA LYS A 142 -5.64 2.27 -16.49
C LYS A 142 -6.04 1.66 -17.85
N ARG A 143 -5.90 0.34 -18.01
CA ARG A 143 -6.30 -0.36 -19.25
C ARG A 143 -7.82 -0.38 -19.44
N LEU A 144 -8.59 -0.50 -18.36
CA LEU A 144 -10.06 -0.47 -18.42
C LEU A 144 -10.57 0.93 -18.76
N LEU A 145 -10.02 1.99 -18.16
CA LEU A 145 -10.34 3.37 -18.52
C LEU A 145 -10.05 3.67 -19.98
N LYS A 146 -8.90 3.23 -20.50
CA LYS A 146 -8.57 3.36 -21.93
C LYS A 146 -9.58 2.68 -22.84
N LYS A 147 -10.05 1.48 -22.47
CA LYS A 147 -11.09 0.77 -23.25
C LYS A 147 -12.43 1.49 -23.19
N LEU A 148 -12.80 2.01 -22.02
CA LEU A 148 -14.04 2.78 -21.84
C LEU A 148 -14.04 4.04 -22.70
N HIS A 149 -12.94 4.81 -22.66
CA HIS A 149 -12.79 6.03 -23.46
C HIS A 149 -12.67 5.74 -24.98
N ALA A 150 -12.12 4.59 -25.37
CA ALA A 150 -12.06 4.21 -26.78
C ALA A 150 -13.43 3.76 -27.34
N ALA A 151 -14.37 3.38 -26.47
CA ALA A 151 -15.71 2.94 -26.85
C ALA A 151 -16.75 4.06 -26.85
N SER A 152 -16.43 5.23 -26.28
CA SER A 152 -17.25 6.46 -26.29
C SER A 152 -16.97 7.31 -27.53
#